data_AF-W0RL13-F1
#
_entry.id   AF-W0RL13-F1
#
_cell.length_a   1.000
_cell.length_b   1.000
_cell.length_c   1.000
_cell.angle_alpha   90.00
_cell.angle_beta   90.00
_cell.angle_gamma   90.00
#
_symmetry.space_group_name_H-M   'P 1'
#
loop_
_entity.id
_entity.type
_entity.pdbx_description
1 polymer ?
#
loop_
_entity_poly.entity_id
_entity_poly.type
_entity_poly.pdbx_seq_one_letter_code
_entity_poly.pdbx_strand_id
1 'polypeptide(L)'
;MVTSVVPEGRPSRVPSRAPLWRRIVSAVSRRDAVYELRRRGVRGGVIRQHRAMATLSATPMLLVNMLAIPLALTVGVLLALPWITDRWGDLLRALGTPLGFGNVVLARAVSIGNLYSLAIPYVNVQAPWPGRVALVVGAVGSLLALAATFALSPRQLPLRYAIRAVVALQLVSIAYFALARPPFAYRLPDYLVGFLSTGAAVLVLLPLLLGLTFFLFHMALWRKLLLAALLVAHMAVLFPLQALVHAYLVTHATLLVLPPLFLVFGLLVETAVFVAFYGWGMSWAGHTAAEDAVSPPRRRRSGARHP
;
A
#
# COMPACT_ATOMS: atom_id res chain seq x y z
N MET A 1 81.12 62.30 48.16
CA MET A 1 80.98 60.88 48.56
C MET A 1 79.59 60.44 48.15
N VAL A 2 79.55 59.40 47.33
CA VAL A 2 78.41 58.89 46.55
C VAL A 2 77.43 58.14 47.46
N THR A 3 76.14 58.42 47.36
CA THR A 3 75.10 57.47 47.77
C THR A 3 73.95 57.46 46.76
N SER A 4 73.76 56.27 46.20
CA SER A 4 72.98 55.89 45.03
C SER A 4 71.50 55.70 45.34
N VAL A 5 70.66 56.17 44.42
CA VAL A 5 69.22 55.94 44.35
C VAL A 5 68.96 54.52 43.82
N VAL A 6 68.22 53.70 44.58
CA VAL A 6 67.74 52.36 44.20
C VAL A 6 66.31 52.46 43.64
N PRO A 7 65.98 51.83 42.50
CA PRO A 7 64.67 51.95 41.87
C PRO A 7 63.65 50.91 42.35
N GLU A 8 62.39 51.33 42.29
CA GLU A 8 61.15 50.67 42.67
C GLU A 8 60.81 49.49 41.73
N GLY A 9 60.71 48.28 42.29
CA GLY A 9 60.42 47.04 41.54
C GLY A 9 58.92 46.83 41.30
N ARG A 10 58.53 46.66 40.03
CA ARG A 10 57.16 46.27 39.62
C ARG A 10 56.81 44.83 40.06
N PRO A 11 55.57 44.55 40.49
CA PRO A 11 55.12 43.19 40.75
C PRO A 11 55.00 42.37 39.45
N SER A 12 55.60 41.18 39.46
CA SER A 12 55.55 40.18 38.40
C SER A 12 54.14 39.59 38.27
N ARG A 13 53.50 39.76 37.11
CA ARG A 13 52.27 39.06 36.76
C ARG A 13 52.59 37.59 36.49
N VAL A 14 52.19 36.72 37.41
CA VAL A 14 52.17 35.27 37.20
C VAL A 14 51.08 34.94 36.16
N PRO A 15 51.40 34.31 35.02
CA PRO A 15 50.39 33.86 34.08
C PRO A 15 49.67 32.64 34.67
N SER A 16 48.45 32.87 35.15
CA SER A 16 47.48 31.83 35.50
C SER A 16 47.27 30.90 34.30
N ARG A 17 47.94 29.74 34.32
CA ARG A 17 47.70 28.63 33.40
C ARG A 17 46.38 27.97 33.79
N ALA A 18 45.27 28.51 33.29
CA ALA A 18 44.01 27.81 33.32
C ALA A 18 44.18 26.42 32.66
N PRO A 19 43.75 25.33 33.31
CA PRO A 19 44.02 23.98 32.83
C PRO A 19 43.32 23.72 31.49
N LEU A 20 44.06 23.08 30.59
CA LEU A 20 43.76 22.87 29.16
C LEU A 20 42.39 22.21 28.91
N TRP A 21 41.88 21.44 29.88
CA TRP A 21 40.56 20.80 29.80
C TRP A 21 39.38 21.79 29.76
N ARG A 22 39.51 23.00 30.34
CA ARG A 22 38.45 24.02 30.25
C ARG A 22 38.30 24.62 28.85
N ARG A 23 39.35 24.59 28.03
CA ARG A 23 39.29 25.06 26.62
C ARG A 23 38.74 23.99 25.66
N ILE A 24 38.90 22.71 26.00
CA ILE A 24 38.39 21.59 25.18
C ILE A 24 36.88 21.42 25.38
N VAL A 25 36.38 21.64 26.59
CA VAL A 25 34.94 21.53 26.90
C VAL A 25 34.11 22.72 26.38
N SER A 26 34.74 23.87 26.09
CA SER A 26 34.02 25.06 25.59
C SER A 26 33.89 25.15 24.06
N ALA A 27 34.46 24.21 23.31
CA ALA A 27 34.45 24.25 21.83
C ALA A 27 33.52 23.22 21.17
N VAL A 28 33.12 22.17 21.90
CA VAL A 28 32.02 21.31 21.46
C VAL A 28 30.74 22.01 21.87
N SER A 29 30.06 22.61 20.90
CA SER A 29 28.73 23.20 21.11
C SER A 29 27.88 22.22 21.90
N ARG A 30 27.20 22.66 22.97
CA ARG A 30 26.26 21.79 23.71
C ARG A 30 25.30 21.04 22.78
N ARG A 31 25.02 21.60 21.60
CA ARG A 31 24.22 20.95 20.54
C ARG A 31 24.89 19.70 19.97
N ASP A 32 26.19 19.71 19.73
CA ASP A 32 26.93 18.58 19.17
C ASP A 32 27.05 17.45 20.19
N ALA A 33 27.26 17.80 21.47
CA ALA A 33 27.27 16.84 22.56
C ALA A 33 25.89 16.18 22.77
N VAL A 34 24.81 16.95 22.70
CA VAL A 34 23.43 16.42 22.76
C VAL A 34 23.10 15.57 21.52
N TYR A 35 23.61 15.95 20.35
CA TYR A 35 23.43 15.20 19.11
C TYR A 35 24.13 13.83 19.17
N GLU A 36 25.37 13.78 19.67
CA GLU A 36 26.11 12.53 19.92
C GLU A 36 25.41 11.62 20.94
N LEU A 37 24.90 12.19 22.05
CA LEU A 37 24.17 11.42 23.06
C LEU A 37 22.86 10.82 22.52
N ARG A 38 22.15 11.52 21.62
CA ARG A 38 20.94 10.98 20.94
C ARG A 38 21.25 9.82 19.99
N ARG A 39 22.49 9.71 19.50
CA ARG A 39 22.91 8.64 18.58
C ARG A 39 23.49 7.43 19.31
N ARG A 40 23.60 7.45 20.64
CA ARG A 40 24.07 6.31 21.43
C ARG A 40 22.88 5.60 22.07
N GLY A 41 22.78 4.30 21.83
CA GLY A 41 21.83 3.43 22.51
C GLY A 41 22.25 3.17 23.95
N VAL A 42 21.33 2.62 24.74
CA VAL A 42 21.50 2.31 26.17
C VAL A 42 22.72 1.40 26.45
N ARG A 43 23.22 0.66 25.45
CA ARG A 43 24.42 -0.19 25.53
C ARG A 43 25.68 0.40 24.87
N GLY A 44 25.71 1.70 24.59
CA GLY A 44 26.85 2.38 23.96
C GLY A 44 27.01 2.14 22.45
N GLY A 45 26.13 1.34 21.83
CA GLY A 45 26.09 1.17 20.37
C GLY A 45 25.58 2.42 19.66
N VAL A 46 26.13 2.74 18.49
CA VAL A 46 25.61 3.84 17.66
C VAL A 46 24.28 3.40 17.07
N ILE A 47 23.19 4.05 17.46
CA ILE A 47 21.90 3.95 16.77
C ILE A 47 22.12 4.59 15.41
N ARG A 48 22.43 3.77 14.39
CA ARG A 48 22.35 4.21 13.00
C ARG A 48 20.93 4.72 12.80
N GLN A 49 20.82 6.00 12.44
CA GLN A 49 19.55 6.61 12.07
C GLN A 49 18.90 5.68 11.04
N HIS A 50 17.73 5.13 11.38
CA HIS A 50 16.97 4.32 10.45
C HIS A 50 16.79 5.16 9.18
N ARG A 51 17.07 4.60 8.01
CA ARG A 51 17.04 5.32 6.72
C ARG A 51 15.72 6.05 6.46
N ALA A 52 14.64 5.61 7.12
CA ALA A 52 13.32 6.25 7.12
C ALA A 52 13.25 7.60 7.85
N MET A 53 14.17 7.89 8.78
CA MET A 53 14.28 9.17 9.50
C MET A 53 15.38 10.09 8.95
N ALA A 54 16.11 9.66 7.92
CA ALA A 54 16.94 10.58 7.15
C ALA A 54 15.97 11.48 6.38
N THR A 55 15.89 12.74 6.79
CA THR A 55 14.93 13.75 6.30
C THR A 55 14.88 13.73 4.77
N LEU A 56 13.74 13.36 4.20
CA LEU A 56 13.45 13.63 2.79
C LEU A 56 13.52 15.14 2.61
N SER A 57 14.57 15.63 1.97
CA SER A 57 14.62 17.03 1.54
C SER A 57 13.53 17.20 0.48
N ALA A 58 12.49 17.94 0.82
CA ALA A 58 11.41 18.28 -0.10
C ALA A 58 11.96 19.17 -1.21
N THR A 59 12.43 18.55 -2.29
CA THR A 59 12.82 19.27 -3.51
C THR A 59 11.55 19.55 -4.32
N PRO A 60 11.44 20.71 -4.99
CA PRO A 60 10.31 20.98 -5.88
C PRO A 60 10.09 19.89 -6.94
N MET A 61 11.17 19.27 -7.41
CA MET A 61 11.12 18.13 -8.32
C MET A 61 10.45 16.90 -7.69
N LEU A 62 10.63 16.67 -6.39
CA LEU A 62 9.92 15.61 -5.67
C LEU A 62 8.41 15.89 -5.64
N LEU A 63 7.99 17.13 -5.36
CA LEU A 63 6.57 17.51 -5.37
C LEU A 63 5.93 17.32 -6.74
N VAL A 64 6.61 17.72 -7.82
CA VAL A 64 6.16 17.48 -9.20
C VAL A 64 6.02 15.98 -9.45
N ASN A 65 7.01 15.17 -9.06
CA ASN A 65 6.94 13.72 -9.22
C ASN A 65 5.82 13.07 -8.41
N MET A 66 5.50 13.60 -7.23
CA MET A 66 4.44 13.08 -6.36
C MET A 66 3.03 13.49 -6.78
N LEU A 67 2.88 14.59 -7.52
CA LEU A 67 1.57 15.14 -7.88
C LEU A 67 1.30 15.07 -9.37
N ALA A 68 2.19 15.62 -10.21
CA ALA A 68 1.93 15.76 -11.64
C ALA A 68 1.84 14.40 -12.34
N ILE A 69 2.75 13.46 -12.05
CA ILE A 69 2.74 12.14 -12.70
C ILE A 69 1.50 11.33 -12.28
N PRO A 70 1.19 11.18 -10.98
CA PRO A 70 -0.03 10.50 -10.55
C PRO A 70 -1.30 11.11 -11.12
N LEU A 71 -1.41 12.45 -11.15
CA LEU A 71 -2.55 13.14 -11.75
C LEU A 71 -2.68 12.85 -13.24
N ALA A 72 -1.57 12.93 -14.00
CA ALA A 72 -1.57 12.60 -15.42
C ALA A 72 -1.99 11.15 -15.69
N LEU A 73 -1.50 10.20 -14.88
CA LEU A 73 -1.90 8.79 -14.95
C LEU A 73 -3.38 8.61 -14.58
N THR A 74 -3.87 9.28 -13.54
CA THR A 74 -5.29 9.25 -13.14
C THR A 74 -6.20 9.78 -14.23
N VAL A 75 -5.84 10.90 -14.88
CA VAL A 75 -6.56 11.41 -16.06
C VAL A 75 -6.52 10.38 -17.20
N GLY A 76 -5.36 9.77 -17.46
CA GLY A 76 -5.23 8.71 -18.45
C GLY A 76 -6.15 7.51 -18.19
N VAL A 77 -6.24 7.06 -16.94
CA VAL A 77 -7.16 5.98 -16.54
C VAL A 77 -8.62 6.42 -16.68
N LEU A 78 -8.96 7.64 -16.25
CA LEU A 78 -10.31 8.18 -16.37
C LEU A 78 -10.78 8.21 -17.83
N LEU A 79 -9.92 8.66 -18.76
CA LEU A 79 -10.19 8.66 -20.19
C LEU A 79 -10.28 7.24 -20.78
N ALA A 80 -9.55 6.28 -20.21
CA ALA A 80 -9.60 4.88 -20.63
C ALA A 80 -10.80 4.10 -20.06
N LEU A 81 -11.48 4.61 -19.02
CA LEU A 81 -12.57 3.89 -18.34
C LEU A 81 -13.68 3.38 -19.28
N PRO A 82 -14.21 4.15 -20.25
CA PRO A 82 -15.27 3.67 -21.12
C PRO A 82 -14.84 2.43 -21.90
N TRP A 83 -13.61 2.45 -22.43
CA TRP A 83 -13.03 1.31 -23.12
C TRP A 83 -12.82 0.12 -22.17
N ILE A 84 -12.33 0.37 -20.95
CA ILE A 84 -12.16 -0.68 -19.94
C ILE A 84 -13.50 -1.34 -19.61
N THR A 85 -14.56 -0.56 -19.37
CA THR A 85 -15.89 -1.08 -19.03
C THR A 85 -16.56 -1.80 -20.18
N ASP A 86 -16.34 -1.36 -21.43
CA ASP A 86 -16.82 -2.09 -22.61
C ASP A 86 -16.14 -3.46 -22.69
N ARG A 87 -14.82 -3.51 -22.45
CA ARG A 87 -14.06 -4.77 -22.39
C ARG A 87 -14.45 -5.66 -21.21
N TRP A 88 -14.87 -5.07 -20.08
CA TRP A 88 -15.49 -5.84 -19.00
C TRP A 88 -16.76 -6.53 -19.48
N GLY A 89 -17.59 -5.84 -20.28
CA GLY A 89 -18.81 -6.42 -20.85
C GLY A 89 -18.50 -7.61 -21.78
N ASP A 90 -17.50 -7.46 -22.64
CA ASP A 90 -17.03 -8.55 -23.52
C ASP A 90 -16.53 -9.74 -22.71
N LEU A 91 -15.70 -9.49 -21.69
CA LEU A 91 -15.14 -10.53 -20.84
C LEU A 91 -16.22 -11.26 -20.04
N LEU A 92 -17.16 -10.52 -19.44
CA LEU A 92 -18.29 -11.10 -18.71
C LEU A 92 -19.18 -11.94 -19.63
N ARG A 93 -19.42 -11.52 -20.88
CA ARG A 93 -20.17 -12.32 -21.86
C ARG A 93 -19.40 -13.58 -22.26
N ALA A 94 -18.13 -13.44 -22.61
CA ALA A 94 -17.30 -14.56 -23.05
C ALA A 94 -17.14 -15.64 -21.97
N LEU A 95 -16.80 -15.24 -20.74
CA LEU A 95 -16.58 -16.16 -19.63
C LEU A 95 -17.89 -16.56 -18.94
N GLY A 96 -18.92 -15.73 -19.00
CA GLY A 96 -20.24 -16.02 -18.45
C GLY A 96 -21.04 -17.01 -19.28
N THR A 97 -20.83 -17.07 -20.61
CA THR A 97 -21.52 -18.01 -21.50
C THR A 97 -21.41 -19.48 -21.04
N PRO A 98 -20.23 -20.06 -20.79
CA PRO A 98 -20.12 -21.44 -20.30
C PRO A 98 -20.71 -21.65 -18.89
N LEU A 99 -20.92 -20.58 -18.12
CA LEU A 99 -21.53 -20.61 -16.79
C LEU A 99 -23.05 -20.41 -16.83
N GLY A 100 -23.66 -20.27 -18.01
CA GLY A 100 -25.09 -20.00 -18.17
C GLY A 100 -25.49 -18.51 -18.04
N PHE A 101 -24.52 -17.60 -18.03
CA PHE A 101 -24.74 -16.15 -17.84
C PHE A 101 -24.63 -15.30 -19.12
N GLY A 102 -24.30 -15.89 -20.28
CA GLY A 102 -23.99 -15.13 -21.51
C GLY A 102 -25.10 -14.16 -21.95
N ASN A 103 -26.37 -14.58 -21.85
CA ASN A 103 -27.53 -13.80 -22.32
C ASN A 103 -28.11 -12.84 -21.26
N VAL A 104 -27.52 -12.78 -20.07
CA VAL A 104 -28.01 -11.96 -18.94
C VAL A 104 -27.03 -10.85 -18.56
N VAL A 105 -26.00 -10.62 -19.38
CA VAL A 105 -25.10 -9.47 -19.19
C VAL A 105 -25.77 -8.21 -19.73
N LEU A 106 -26.09 -7.29 -18.83
CA LEU A 106 -26.67 -5.98 -19.13
C LEU A 106 -25.68 -4.87 -18.77
N ALA A 107 -25.97 -3.64 -19.18
CA ALA A 107 -25.22 -2.46 -18.77
C ALA A 107 -26.13 -1.49 -18.01
N ARG A 108 -25.63 -0.93 -16.90
CA ARG A 108 -26.31 0.15 -16.16
C ARG A 108 -25.48 1.41 -16.25
N ALA A 109 -26.11 2.51 -16.65
CA ALA A 109 -25.48 3.83 -16.56
C ALA A 109 -25.34 4.23 -15.09
N VAL A 110 -24.10 4.49 -14.67
CA VAL A 110 -23.75 4.98 -13.33
C VAL A 110 -23.14 6.36 -13.50
N SER A 111 -23.78 7.36 -12.91
CA SER A 111 -23.33 8.74 -12.94
C SER A 111 -22.31 9.00 -11.82
N ILE A 112 -21.15 9.55 -12.18
CA ILE A 112 -20.16 10.09 -11.25
C ILE A 112 -20.39 11.60 -11.18
N GLY A 113 -21.27 12.01 -10.25
CA GLY A 113 -21.77 13.39 -10.17
C GLY A 113 -22.56 13.76 -11.43
N ASN A 114 -22.47 15.03 -11.84
CA ASN A 114 -23.24 15.55 -13.00
C ASN A 114 -22.44 15.56 -14.32
N LEU A 115 -21.15 15.21 -14.28
CA LEU A 115 -20.22 15.48 -15.39
C LEU A 115 -19.84 14.22 -16.18
N TYR A 116 -20.00 13.03 -15.60
CA TYR A 116 -19.49 11.80 -16.18
C TYR A 116 -20.46 10.65 -15.94
N SER A 117 -20.78 9.89 -16.98
CA SER A 117 -21.62 8.70 -16.90
C SER A 117 -20.89 7.52 -17.50
N LEU A 118 -20.85 6.41 -16.77
CA LEU A 118 -20.14 5.21 -17.16
C LEU A 118 -21.13 4.05 -17.28
N ALA A 119 -21.07 3.31 -18.39
CA ALA A 119 -21.87 2.10 -18.57
C ALA A 119 -21.18 0.93 -17.87
N ILE A 120 -21.69 0.53 -16.71
CA ILE A 120 -21.14 -0.59 -15.95
C ILE A 120 -21.84 -1.89 -16.39
N PRO A 121 -21.13 -2.85 -17.00
CA PRO A 121 -21.69 -4.14 -17.33
C PRO A 121 -21.90 -4.97 -16.06
N TYR A 122 -22.97 -5.75 -15.99
CA TYR A 122 -23.25 -6.63 -14.85
C TYR A 122 -24.05 -7.85 -15.27
N VAL A 123 -23.95 -8.92 -14.49
CA VAL A 123 -24.74 -10.14 -14.67
C VAL A 123 -26.10 -9.97 -13.98
N ASN A 124 -27.18 -9.95 -14.76
CA ASN A 124 -28.54 -9.75 -14.26
C ASN A 124 -29.18 -11.08 -13.85
N VAL A 125 -28.73 -11.64 -12.72
CA VAL A 125 -29.27 -12.90 -12.17
C VAL A 125 -29.80 -12.67 -10.76
N GLN A 126 -30.90 -13.34 -10.41
CA GLN A 126 -31.43 -13.32 -9.06
C GLN A 126 -30.73 -14.39 -8.20
N ALA A 127 -30.36 -14.02 -6.98
CA ALA A 127 -29.79 -14.95 -6.03
C ALA A 127 -30.90 -15.72 -5.29
N PRO A 128 -30.77 -17.04 -5.13
CA PRO A 128 -31.74 -17.81 -4.37
C PRO A 128 -31.63 -17.50 -2.87
N TRP A 129 -32.80 -17.46 -2.20
CA TRP A 129 -32.87 -17.37 -0.75
C TRP A 129 -32.36 -18.68 -0.11
N PRO A 130 -31.58 -18.63 0.98
CA PRO A 130 -31.07 -19.84 1.62
C PRO A 130 -32.20 -20.66 2.23
N GLY A 131 -32.40 -21.86 1.71
CA GLY A 131 -33.27 -22.87 2.33
C GLY A 131 -32.61 -23.53 3.55
N ARG A 132 -33.36 -24.36 4.27
CA ARG A 132 -32.86 -25.10 5.46
C ARG A 132 -31.60 -25.92 5.16
N VAL A 133 -31.57 -26.59 4.00
CA VAL A 133 -30.41 -27.41 3.59
C VAL A 133 -29.16 -26.53 3.43
N ALA A 134 -29.27 -25.38 2.77
CA ALA A 134 -28.15 -24.45 2.58
C ALA A 134 -27.61 -23.93 3.92
N LEU A 135 -28.50 -23.62 4.88
CA LEU A 135 -28.10 -23.21 6.23
C LEU A 135 -27.33 -24.32 6.97
N VAL A 136 -27.82 -25.56 6.93
CA VAL A 136 -27.17 -26.70 7.59
C VAL A 136 -25.82 -27.00 6.94
N VAL A 137 -25.77 -27.09 5.62
CA VAL A 137 -24.53 -27.33 4.87
C VAL A 137 -23.52 -26.21 5.12
N GLY A 138 -23.98 -24.95 5.10
CA GLY A 138 -23.13 -23.80 5.43
C GLY A 138 -22.59 -23.85 6.85
N ALA A 139 -23.41 -24.23 7.84
CA ALA A 139 -23.01 -24.36 9.24
C ALA A 139 -21.98 -25.47 9.42
N VAL A 140 -22.26 -26.68 8.90
CA VAL A 140 -21.34 -27.82 8.96
C VAL A 140 -20.03 -27.48 8.25
N GLY A 141 -20.08 -26.92 7.04
CA GLY A 141 -18.89 -26.49 6.30
C GLY A 141 -18.06 -25.45 7.05
N SER A 142 -18.71 -24.49 7.71
CA SER A 142 -18.04 -23.47 8.54
C SER A 142 -17.34 -24.08 9.75
N LEU A 143 -17.99 -25.02 10.43
CA LEU A 143 -17.40 -25.73 11.57
C LEU A 143 -16.23 -26.62 11.16
N LEU A 144 -16.34 -27.32 10.02
CA LEU A 144 -15.24 -28.11 9.46
C LEU A 144 -14.05 -27.22 9.06
N ALA A 145 -14.30 -26.08 8.42
CA ALA A 145 -13.27 -25.10 8.09
C ALA A 145 -12.59 -24.55 9.36
N LEU A 146 -13.37 -24.27 10.42
CA LEU A 146 -12.83 -23.86 11.71
C LEU A 146 -11.93 -24.95 12.32
N ALA A 147 -12.42 -26.19 12.34
CA ALA A 147 -11.68 -27.35 12.83
C ALA A 147 -10.35 -27.53 12.08
N ALA A 148 -10.37 -27.41 10.75
CA ALA A 148 -9.18 -27.48 9.91
C ALA A 148 -8.12 -26.42 10.28
N THR A 149 -8.52 -25.25 10.80
CA THR A 149 -7.55 -24.22 11.23
C THR A 149 -6.68 -24.65 12.42
N PHE A 150 -7.12 -25.62 13.22
CA PHE A 150 -6.32 -26.17 14.32
C PHE A 150 -5.25 -27.17 13.83
N ALA A 151 -5.44 -27.76 12.65
CA ALA A 151 -4.48 -28.67 12.04
C ALA A 151 -3.37 -27.97 11.25
N LEU A 152 -3.54 -26.68 10.90
CA LEU A 152 -2.50 -25.91 10.22
C LEU A 152 -1.22 -25.81 11.07
N SER A 153 -0.07 -25.48 10.51
CA SER A 153 1.16 -25.29 11.30
C SER A 153 1.20 -23.90 11.96
N PRO A 154 1.96 -23.70 13.08
CA PRO A 154 2.15 -22.37 13.68
C PRO A 154 2.86 -21.36 12.78
N ARG A 155 3.47 -21.79 11.66
CA ARG A 155 4.09 -20.88 10.68
C ARG A 155 3.05 -20.23 9.76
N GLN A 156 1.84 -20.78 9.69
CA GLN A 156 0.75 -20.32 8.82
C GLN A 156 -0.28 -19.46 9.57
N LEU A 157 0.17 -18.65 10.55
CA LEU A 157 -0.73 -17.78 11.32
C LEU A 157 -1.60 -16.87 10.43
N PRO A 158 -1.08 -16.21 9.36
CA PRO A 158 -1.92 -15.36 8.52
C PRO A 158 -3.09 -16.14 7.89
N LEU A 159 -2.81 -17.33 7.36
CA LEU A 159 -3.83 -18.19 6.74
C LEU A 159 -4.84 -18.69 7.79
N ARG A 160 -4.38 -19.11 8.96
CA ARG A 160 -5.24 -19.54 10.07
C ARG A 160 -6.24 -18.44 10.44
N TYR A 161 -5.79 -17.21 10.60
CA TYR A 161 -6.67 -16.10 10.95
C TYR A 161 -7.56 -15.64 9.79
N ALA A 162 -7.08 -15.69 8.55
CA ALA A 162 -7.90 -15.40 7.37
C ALA A 162 -9.07 -16.37 7.26
N ILE A 163 -8.84 -17.69 7.40
CA ILE A 163 -9.91 -18.70 7.38
C ILE A 163 -10.88 -18.47 8.55
N ARG A 164 -10.38 -18.19 9.76
CA ARG A 164 -11.23 -17.91 10.92
C ARG A 164 -12.10 -16.68 10.72
N ALA A 165 -11.57 -15.62 10.10
CA ALA A 165 -12.35 -14.43 9.77
C ALA A 165 -13.47 -14.73 8.76
N VAL A 166 -13.17 -15.49 7.69
CA VAL A 166 -14.18 -15.95 6.72
C VAL A 166 -15.26 -16.78 7.41
N VAL A 167 -14.86 -17.73 8.25
CA VAL A 167 -15.80 -18.56 9.02
C VAL A 167 -16.66 -17.72 9.94
N ALA A 168 -16.09 -16.75 10.65
CA ALA A 168 -16.86 -15.87 11.53
C ALA A 168 -17.94 -15.09 10.76
N LEU A 169 -17.58 -14.52 9.61
CA LEU A 169 -18.53 -13.82 8.73
C LEU A 169 -19.60 -14.76 8.16
N GLN A 170 -19.21 -15.99 7.80
CA GLN A 170 -20.14 -17.00 7.32
C GLN A 170 -21.13 -17.42 8.42
N LEU A 171 -20.67 -17.60 9.67
CA LEU A 171 -21.54 -17.92 10.81
C LEU A 171 -22.51 -16.77 11.13
N VAL A 172 -22.07 -15.52 11.05
CA VAL A 172 -22.96 -14.35 11.19
C VAL A 172 -24.01 -14.33 10.07
N SER A 173 -23.61 -14.66 8.84
CA SER A 173 -24.54 -14.75 7.70
C SER A 173 -25.59 -15.84 7.92
N ILE A 174 -25.17 -17.03 8.40
CA ILE A 174 -26.07 -18.13 8.75
C ILE A 174 -27.04 -17.71 9.86
N ALA A 175 -26.54 -17.10 10.93
CA ALA A 175 -27.38 -16.63 12.03
C ALA A 175 -28.40 -15.59 11.54
N TYR A 176 -27.98 -14.65 10.69
CA TYR A 176 -28.87 -13.67 10.09
C TYR A 176 -29.97 -14.33 9.25
N PHE A 177 -29.62 -15.20 8.29
CA PHE A 177 -30.59 -15.82 7.39
C PHE A 177 -31.47 -16.89 8.05
N ALA A 178 -31.05 -17.43 9.20
CA ALA A 178 -31.90 -18.29 10.02
C ALA A 178 -33.04 -17.51 10.72
N LEU A 179 -32.83 -16.22 10.99
CA LEU A 179 -33.76 -15.35 11.72
C LEU A 179 -34.55 -14.40 10.80
N ALA A 180 -33.93 -13.99 9.70
CA ALA A 180 -34.49 -13.03 8.75
C ALA A 180 -35.64 -13.62 7.93
N ARG A 181 -36.54 -12.76 7.48
CA ARG A 181 -37.62 -13.09 6.54
C ARG A 181 -37.37 -12.42 5.20
N PRO A 182 -37.79 -13.03 4.07
CA PRO A 182 -37.75 -12.36 2.77
C PRO A 182 -38.63 -11.10 2.75
N PRO A 183 -38.32 -10.09 1.91
CA PRO A 183 -37.20 -10.06 0.95
C PRO A 183 -35.88 -9.56 1.57
N PHE A 184 -34.75 -9.94 0.97
CA PHE A 184 -33.44 -9.39 1.35
C PHE A 184 -33.29 -7.98 0.76
N ALA A 185 -32.68 -7.07 1.53
CA ALA A 185 -32.51 -5.67 1.11
C ALA A 185 -31.60 -5.49 -0.12
N TYR A 186 -30.66 -6.41 -0.34
CA TYR A 186 -29.70 -6.33 -1.43
C TYR A 186 -30.01 -7.36 -2.52
N ARG A 187 -30.11 -6.90 -3.77
CA ARG A 187 -30.20 -7.81 -4.92
C ARG A 187 -28.81 -8.05 -5.49
N LEU A 188 -28.56 -9.27 -5.97
CA LEU A 188 -27.28 -9.62 -6.58
C LEU A 188 -26.87 -8.68 -7.75
N PRO A 189 -27.78 -8.28 -8.66
CA PRO A 189 -27.41 -7.36 -9.73
C PRO A 189 -26.93 -5.99 -9.21
N ASP A 190 -27.58 -5.46 -8.17
CA ASP A 190 -27.21 -4.17 -7.58
C ASP A 190 -25.86 -4.26 -6.86
N TYR A 191 -25.59 -5.39 -6.20
CA TYR A 191 -24.28 -5.69 -5.63
C TYR A 191 -23.19 -5.72 -6.70
N LEU A 192 -23.40 -6.41 -7.83
CA LEU A 192 -22.40 -6.51 -8.91
C LEU A 192 -22.14 -5.16 -9.58
N VAL A 193 -23.18 -4.36 -9.81
CA VAL A 193 -23.02 -2.98 -10.29
C VAL A 193 -22.22 -2.17 -9.29
N GLY A 194 -22.57 -2.21 -8.00
CA GLY A 194 -21.85 -1.49 -6.95
C GLY A 194 -20.39 -1.90 -6.85
N PHE A 195 -20.11 -3.22 -6.94
CA PHE A 195 -18.78 -3.79 -6.92
C PHE A 195 -17.93 -3.30 -8.11
N LEU A 196 -18.42 -3.40 -9.34
CA LEU A 196 -17.69 -2.95 -10.53
C LEU A 196 -17.57 -1.42 -10.60
N SER A 197 -18.57 -0.68 -10.12
CA SER A 197 -18.49 0.78 -9.99
C SER A 197 -17.40 1.20 -9.01
N THR A 198 -17.32 0.50 -7.87
CA THR A 198 -16.25 0.70 -6.88
C THR A 198 -14.90 0.33 -7.49
N GLY A 199 -14.83 -0.76 -8.24
CA GLY A 199 -13.61 -1.15 -8.95
C GLY A 199 -13.13 -0.11 -9.96
N ALA A 200 -14.05 0.48 -10.74
CA ALA A 200 -13.72 1.60 -11.64
C ALA A 200 -13.18 2.81 -10.87
N ALA A 201 -13.78 3.15 -9.72
CA ALA A 201 -13.27 4.21 -8.85
C ALA A 201 -11.87 3.88 -8.29
N VAL A 202 -11.64 2.64 -7.87
CA VAL A 202 -10.32 2.17 -7.41
C VAL A 202 -9.29 2.32 -8.53
N LEU A 203 -9.59 1.93 -9.77
CA LEU A 203 -8.67 2.10 -10.91
C LEU A 203 -8.20 3.56 -11.06
N VAL A 204 -9.10 4.53 -10.91
CA VAL A 204 -8.79 5.97 -11.00
C VAL A 204 -7.94 6.44 -9.81
N LEU A 205 -8.19 5.90 -8.62
CA LEU A 205 -7.48 6.25 -7.39
C LEU A 205 -6.09 5.59 -7.26
N LEU A 206 -5.86 4.46 -7.92
CA LEU A 206 -4.62 3.69 -7.83
C LEU A 206 -3.36 4.52 -8.16
N PRO A 207 -3.30 5.30 -9.27
CA PRO A 207 -2.14 6.13 -9.55
C PRO A 207 -1.88 7.18 -8.45
N LEU A 208 -2.93 7.78 -7.87
CA LEU A 208 -2.79 8.72 -6.74
C LEU A 208 -2.22 8.03 -5.51
N LEU A 209 -2.70 6.83 -5.20
CA LEU A 209 -2.21 6.05 -4.06
C LEU A 209 -0.72 5.68 -4.25
N LEU A 210 -0.32 5.30 -5.46
CA LEU A 210 1.09 5.09 -5.82
C LEU A 210 1.91 6.39 -5.75
N GLY A 211 1.31 7.52 -6.11
CA GLY A 211 1.90 8.85 -5.94
C GLY A 211 2.29 9.15 -4.51
N LEU A 212 1.35 8.89 -3.59
CA LEU A 212 1.51 9.14 -2.16
C LEU A 212 2.43 8.15 -1.45
N THR A 213 2.54 6.91 -1.95
CA THR A 213 3.27 5.84 -1.27
C THR A 213 4.59 5.49 -1.94
N PHE A 214 4.59 5.32 -3.26
CA PHE A 214 5.71 4.78 -4.03
C PHE A 214 6.54 5.86 -4.71
N PHE A 215 5.92 6.93 -5.22
CA PHE A 215 6.63 7.92 -6.04
C PHE A 215 7.54 8.83 -5.20
N LEU A 216 7.42 8.75 -3.88
CA LEU A 216 8.35 9.29 -2.87
C LEU A 216 9.78 8.78 -3.03
N PHE A 217 9.97 7.57 -3.57
CA PHE A 217 11.28 6.96 -3.68
C PHE A 217 12.04 7.41 -4.94
N HIS A 218 13.37 7.48 -4.81
CA HIS A 218 14.30 7.79 -5.90
C HIS A 218 14.43 6.56 -6.80
N MET A 219 13.54 6.44 -7.77
CA MET A 219 13.55 5.39 -8.79
C MET A 219 13.42 6.02 -10.18
N ALA A 220 13.96 5.33 -11.19
CA ALA A 220 13.80 5.73 -12.58
C ALA A 220 12.31 5.84 -12.96
N LEU A 221 11.96 6.90 -13.70
CA LEU A 221 10.58 7.21 -14.08
C LEU A 221 9.88 6.03 -14.77
N TRP A 222 10.57 5.34 -15.69
CA TRP A 222 9.99 4.20 -16.41
C TRP A 222 9.53 3.07 -15.48
N ARG A 223 10.22 2.83 -14.35
CA ARG A 223 9.81 1.80 -13.37
C ARG A 223 8.54 2.19 -12.64
N LYS A 224 8.40 3.48 -12.31
CA LYS A 224 7.19 4.05 -11.70
C LYS A 224 6.00 3.91 -12.65
N LEU A 225 6.20 4.27 -13.91
CA LEU A 225 5.18 4.16 -14.96
C LEU A 225 4.81 2.71 -15.23
N LEU A 226 5.80 1.81 -15.35
CA LEU A 226 5.56 0.39 -15.57
C LEU A 226 4.78 -0.24 -14.41
N LEU A 227 5.16 0.05 -13.15
CA LEU A 227 4.46 -0.48 -11.99
C LEU A 227 3.01 0.01 -11.94
N ALA A 228 2.78 1.30 -12.20
CA ALA A 228 1.44 1.86 -12.25
C ALA A 228 0.60 1.21 -13.37
N ALA A 229 1.17 1.07 -14.57
CA ALA A 229 0.49 0.43 -15.70
C ALA A 229 0.15 -1.04 -15.43
N LEU A 230 1.10 -1.81 -14.89
CA LEU A 230 0.88 -3.23 -14.56
C LEU A 230 -0.18 -3.40 -13.47
N LEU A 231 -0.15 -2.57 -12.44
CA LEU A 231 -1.14 -2.63 -11.36
C LEU A 231 -2.54 -2.28 -11.85
N VAL A 232 -2.68 -1.20 -12.62
CA VAL A 232 -3.97 -0.80 -13.21
C VAL A 232 -4.48 -1.90 -14.16
N ALA A 233 -3.62 -2.41 -15.04
CA ALA A 233 -3.99 -3.48 -15.98
C ALA A 233 -4.41 -4.76 -15.24
N HIS A 234 -3.67 -5.17 -14.22
CA HIS A 234 -3.99 -6.33 -13.42
C HIS A 234 -5.36 -6.16 -12.73
N MET A 235 -5.59 -5.02 -12.09
CA MET A 235 -6.87 -4.75 -11.41
C MET A 235 -8.03 -4.65 -12.40
N ALA A 236 -7.80 -4.04 -13.57
CA ALA A 236 -8.81 -3.96 -14.63
C ALA A 236 -9.23 -5.34 -15.13
N VAL A 237 -8.35 -6.34 -15.11
CA VAL A 237 -8.72 -7.73 -15.43
C VAL A 237 -9.34 -8.44 -14.22
N LEU A 238 -8.83 -8.20 -13.02
CA LEU A 238 -9.28 -8.86 -11.79
C LEU A 238 -10.74 -8.53 -11.45
N PHE A 239 -11.15 -7.26 -11.55
CA PHE A 239 -12.50 -6.83 -11.20
C PHE A 239 -13.63 -7.61 -11.88
N PRO A 240 -13.70 -7.70 -13.23
CA PRO A 240 -14.78 -8.44 -13.87
C PRO A 240 -14.69 -9.95 -13.63
N LEU A 241 -13.48 -10.51 -13.44
CA LEU A 241 -13.33 -11.91 -13.05
C LEU A 241 -13.89 -12.17 -11.65
N GLN A 242 -13.57 -11.31 -10.69
CA GLN A 242 -14.07 -11.40 -9.32
C GLN A 242 -15.59 -11.22 -9.27
N ALA A 243 -16.13 -10.27 -10.05
CA ALA A 243 -17.57 -10.08 -10.21
C ALA A 243 -18.25 -11.36 -10.74
N LEU A 244 -17.66 -12.01 -11.74
CA LEU A 244 -18.20 -13.25 -12.31
C LEU A 244 -18.15 -14.41 -11.32
N VAL A 245 -17.04 -14.55 -10.57
CA VAL A 245 -16.92 -15.55 -9.50
C VAL A 245 -17.95 -15.29 -8.41
N HIS A 246 -18.17 -14.02 -8.02
CA HIS A 246 -19.19 -13.66 -7.03
C HIS A 246 -20.59 -13.99 -7.54
N ALA A 247 -20.90 -13.66 -8.80
CA ALA A 247 -22.17 -14.02 -9.42
C ALA A 247 -22.39 -15.53 -9.37
N TYR A 248 -21.40 -16.31 -9.82
CA TYR A 248 -21.44 -17.77 -9.85
C TYR A 248 -21.63 -18.38 -8.46
N LEU A 249 -20.84 -17.94 -7.47
CA LEU A 249 -20.91 -18.49 -6.12
C LEU A 249 -22.25 -18.15 -5.45
N VAL A 250 -22.76 -16.93 -5.61
CA VAL A 250 -24.03 -16.54 -4.99
C VAL A 250 -25.22 -17.24 -5.64
N THR A 251 -25.18 -17.50 -6.96
CA THR A 251 -26.26 -18.24 -7.63
C THR A 251 -26.32 -19.71 -7.22
N HIS A 252 -25.17 -20.34 -6.97
CA HIS A 252 -25.11 -21.77 -6.64
C HIS A 252 -25.10 -22.06 -5.13
N ALA A 253 -24.48 -21.20 -4.32
CA ALA A 253 -24.37 -21.35 -2.87
C ALA A 253 -25.37 -20.48 -2.09
N THR A 254 -26.28 -19.79 -2.78
CA THR A 254 -27.32 -18.88 -2.24
C THR A 254 -26.79 -17.55 -1.71
N LEU A 255 -27.70 -16.65 -1.31
CA LEU A 255 -27.36 -15.38 -0.65
C LEU A 255 -26.50 -15.54 0.62
N LEU A 256 -26.41 -16.76 1.17
CA LEU A 256 -25.64 -17.07 2.37
C LEU A 256 -24.15 -16.70 2.26
N VAL A 257 -23.56 -16.83 1.05
CA VAL A 257 -22.13 -16.55 0.83
C VAL A 257 -21.85 -15.09 0.49
N LEU A 258 -22.87 -14.26 0.28
CA LEU A 258 -22.69 -12.88 -0.16
C LEU A 258 -21.88 -12.02 0.83
N PRO A 259 -22.12 -12.07 2.16
CA PRO A 259 -21.35 -11.24 3.10
C PRO A 259 -19.84 -11.53 3.16
N PRO A 260 -19.36 -12.80 3.26
CA PRO A 260 -17.92 -13.05 3.19
C PRO A 260 -17.33 -12.72 1.83
N LEU A 261 -18.08 -12.92 0.72
CA LEU A 261 -17.63 -12.49 -0.60
C LEU A 261 -17.44 -10.97 -0.67
N PHE A 262 -18.37 -10.19 -0.13
CA PHE A 262 -18.28 -8.73 -0.11
C PHE A 262 -17.10 -8.24 0.74
N LEU A 263 -16.95 -8.74 1.97
CA LEU A 263 -15.97 -8.21 2.92
C LEU A 263 -14.56 -8.74 2.71
N VAL A 264 -14.42 -10.05 2.48
CA VAL A 264 -13.10 -10.71 2.38
C VAL A 264 -12.67 -10.86 0.94
N PHE A 265 -13.55 -11.34 0.08
CA PHE A 265 -13.21 -11.56 -1.33
C PHE A 265 -13.52 -10.36 -2.22
N GLY A 266 -13.90 -9.22 -1.64
CA GLY A 266 -14.01 -7.92 -2.30
C GLY A 266 -12.75 -7.09 -2.08
N LEU A 267 -12.91 -6.00 -1.34
CA LEU A 267 -11.88 -4.97 -1.12
C LEU A 267 -10.58 -5.51 -0.50
N LEU A 268 -10.63 -6.56 0.32
CA LEU A 268 -9.44 -7.09 0.97
C LEU A 268 -8.50 -7.78 -0.04
N VAL A 269 -9.04 -8.49 -1.04
CA VAL A 269 -8.23 -9.08 -2.13
C VAL A 269 -7.55 -7.96 -2.92
N GLU A 270 -8.28 -6.91 -3.26
CA GLU A 270 -7.73 -5.74 -3.97
C GLU A 270 -6.60 -5.08 -3.17
N THR A 271 -6.80 -4.93 -1.85
CA THR A 271 -5.76 -4.40 -0.95
C THR A 271 -4.53 -5.31 -0.90
N ALA A 272 -4.72 -6.63 -0.84
CA ALA A 272 -3.62 -7.59 -0.82
C ALA A 272 -2.81 -7.56 -2.13
N VAL A 273 -3.47 -7.47 -3.28
CA VAL A 273 -2.81 -7.32 -4.58
C VAL A 273 -2.05 -5.99 -4.64
N PHE A 274 -2.66 -4.88 -4.18
CA PHE A 274 -1.96 -3.60 -4.10
C PHE A 274 -0.68 -3.69 -3.26
N VAL A 275 -0.76 -4.28 -2.06
CA VAL A 275 0.40 -4.48 -1.18
C VAL A 275 1.45 -5.38 -1.82
N ALA A 276 1.04 -6.42 -2.55
CA ALA A 276 1.96 -7.30 -3.26
C ALA A 276 2.73 -6.56 -4.37
N PHE A 277 2.03 -5.78 -5.21
CA PHE A 277 2.68 -4.95 -6.23
C PHE A 277 3.57 -3.88 -5.62
N TYR A 278 3.14 -3.26 -4.52
CA TYR A 278 3.97 -2.31 -3.77
C TYR A 278 5.27 -2.97 -3.29
N GLY A 279 5.17 -4.13 -2.62
CA GLY A 279 6.34 -4.87 -2.15
C GLY A 279 7.27 -5.29 -3.29
N TRP A 280 6.69 -5.75 -4.41
CA TRP A 280 7.44 -6.08 -5.62
C TRP A 280 8.17 -4.88 -6.20
N GLY A 281 7.50 -3.74 -6.36
CA GLY A 281 8.14 -2.51 -6.81
C GLY A 281 9.27 -2.05 -5.88
N MET A 282 9.07 -2.19 -4.56
CA MET A 282 10.10 -1.82 -3.57
C MET A 282 11.34 -2.72 -3.63
N SER A 283 11.21 -3.97 -4.07
CA SER A 283 12.37 -4.86 -4.29
C SER A 283 13.34 -4.32 -5.36
N TRP A 284 12.86 -3.48 -6.29
CA TRP A 284 13.68 -2.88 -7.34
C TRP A 284 14.54 -1.70 -6.85
N ALA A 285 14.13 -1.03 -5.77
CA ALA A 285 14.88 0.10 -5.19
C ALA A 285 16.19 -0.32 -4.52
N GLY A 286 16.24 -1.56 -4.01
CA GLY A 286 17.42 -2.07 -3.30
C GLY A 286 18.65 -2.25 -4.21
N HIS A 287 18.44 -2.56 -5.49
CA HIS A 287 19.51 -2.90 -6.42
C HIS A 287 20.32 -1.66 -6.86
N THR A 288 19.67 -0.53 -7.10
CA THR A 288 20.34 0.70 -7.58
C THR A 288 21.22 1.35 -6.52
N ALA A 289 20.81 1.31 -5.25
CA ALA A 289 21.63 1.84 -4.16
C ALA A 289 22.92 1.04 -3.91
N ALA A 290 22.95 -0.25 -4.28
CA ALA A 290 24.14 -1.08 -4.19
C ALA A 290 25.10 -0.83 -5.37
N GLU A 291 24.58 -0.67 -6.59
CA GLU A 291 25.38 -0.27 -7.75
C GLU A 291 26.04 1.12 -7.58
N ASP A 292 25.29 2.10 -7.07
CA ASP A 292 25.81 3.45 -6.84
C ASP A 292 26.89 3.50 -5.73
N ALA A 293 26.85 2.57 -4.78
CA ALA A 293 27.83 2.49 -3.69
C ALA A 293 29.15 1.80 -4.09
N VAL A 294 29.17 1.06 -5.20
CA VAL A 294 30.36 0.30 -5.67
C VAL A 294 31.24 1.14 -6.60
N SER A 295 30.88 2.37 -6.95
CA SER A 295 31.79 3.30 -7.61
C SER A 295 32.70 4.00 -6.58
N PRO A 296 33.96 3.54 -6.35
CA PRO A 296 34.86 4.28 -5.49
C PRO A 296 35.09 5.68 -6.09
N PRO A 297 35.25 6.72 -5.26
CA PRO A 297 35.60 8.04 -5.77
C PRO A 297 36.89 7.90 -6.57
N ARG A 298 36.81 8.13 -7.89
CA ARG A 298 37.97 8.27 -8.76
C ARG A 298 38.87 9.32 -8.10
N ARG A 299 39.92 8.89 -7.42
CA ARG A 299 40.97 9.77 -6.91
C ARG A 299 41.44 10.57 -8.11
N ARG A 300 41.05 11.85 -8.18
CA ARG A 300 41.72 12.84 -9.03
C ARG A 300 43.18 12.75 -8.62
N ARG A 301 44.01 12.10 -9.43
CA ARG A 301 45.47 12.26 -9.40
C ARG A 301 45.69 13.75 -9.64
N SER A 302 45.88 14.49 -8.55
CA SER A 302 46.46 15.82 -8.58
C SER A 302 47.81 15.67 -9.26
N GLY A 303 47.90 16.10 -10.52
CA GLY A 303 49.15 16.23 -11.22
C GLY A 303 49.98 17.30 -10.53
N ALA A 304 50.81 16.90 -9.57
CA ALA A 304 51.93 17.69 -9.15
C ALA A 304 52.95 17.69 -10.29
N ARG A 305 52.85 18.69 -11.19
CA ARG A 305 54.02 19.19 -11.89
C ARG A 305 54.79 20.01 -10.87
N HIS A 306 55.98 19.56 -10.51
CA HIS A 306 57.01 20.47 -10.01
C HIS A 306 58.19 20.42 -11.00
N PRO A 307 58.76 21.60 -11.33
CA PRO A 307 59.86 21.76 -12.27
C PRO A 307 61.18 21.20 -11.76
#